data_AF-A0ABD3SC78-F1
#
_entry.id   AF-A0ABD3SC78-F1
#
_cell.length_a   1.000
_cell.length_b   1.000
_cell.length_c   1.000
_cell.angle_alpha   90.00
_cell.angle_beta   90.00
_cell.angle_gamma   90.00
#
_symmetry.space_group_name_H-M   'P 1'
#
loop_
_entity.id
_entity.type
_entity.pdbx_description
1 polymer ?
#
loop_
_entity_poly.entity_id
_entity_poly.type
_entity_poly.pdbx_seq_one_letter_code
_entity_poly.pdbx_strand_id
1 'polypeptide(L)'
;MNSSSTKPRLIHESLHSISQLIRFLAIGVVSQVLFMMGYNFSALTFEPLGYSPSTIYAAFYTLYIPVGHLLQCLFVIGWPEKYLPSLMSNAPIGLSAMAIGTALTGFLSRVGFDSAAEDWIRSSIFGTERRGHMEKDGEFYSSLVVMTATGVWCYVMSLYVNAVPAPVAKATAEKDPAKEL
;
A
#
# COMPACT_ATOMS: atom_id res chain seq x y z
N MET A 1 -21.51 -25.21 -17.99
CA MET A 1 -20.85 -23.90 -18.21
C MET A 1 -19.45 -24.00 -17.62
N ASN A 2 -18.43 -23.98 -18.47
CA ASN A 2 -17.04 -24.14 -18.06
C ASN A 2 -16.61 -22.96 -17.19
N SER A 3 -16.40 -23.18 -15.90
CA SER A 3 -15.67 -22.26 -15.04
C SER A 3 -14.19 -22.39 -15.38
N SER A 4 -13.76 -21.83 -16.51
CA SER A 4 -12.33 -21.56 -16.70
C SER A 4 -11.96 -20.52 -15.66
N SER A 5 -11.30 -20.96 -14.59
CA SER A 5 -10.55 -20.12 -13.67
C SER A 5 -9.48 -19.39 -14.48
N THR A 6 -9.86 -18.30 -15.14
CA THR A 6 -8.98 -17.47 -15.95
C THR A 6 -7.97 -16.86 -15.01
N LYS A 7 -6.72 -17.33 -15.12
CA LYS A 7 -5.59 -16.76 -14.38
C LYS A 7 -5.59 -15.23 -14.59
N PRO A 8 -5.28 -14.43 -13.55
CA PRO A 8 -5.25 -12.98 -13.66
C PRO A 8 -4.29 -12.56 -14.78
N ARG A 9 -4.68 -11.60 -15.62
CA ARG A 9 -3.85 -11.15 -16.74
C ARG A 9 -2.71 -10.26 -16.24
N LEU A 10 -1.57 -10.86 -15.91
CA LEU A 10 -0.36 -10.15 -15.50
C LEU A 10 0.44 -9.72 -16.74
N ILE A 11 1.37 -8.77 -16.55
CA ILE A 11 2.22 -8.24 -17.64
C ILE A 11 3.12 -9.30 -18.27
N HIS A 12 3.50 -10.33 -17.51
CA HIS A 12 4.33 -11.43 -18.00
C HIS A 12 3.97 -12.75 -17.33
N GLU A 13 3.99 -13.85 -18.08
CA GLU A 13 3.56 -15.16 -17.59
C GLU A 13 4.44 -15.70 -16.45
N SER A 14 5.73 -15.36 -16.44
CA SER A 14 6.65 -15.75 -15.36
C SER A 14 6.20 -15.25 -13.99
N LEU A 15 5.39 -14.19 -13.91
CA LEU A 15 4.87 -13.72 -12.64
C LEU A 15 3.92 -14.73 -12.01
N HIS A 16 3.30 -15.63 -12.78
CA HIS A 16 2.45 -16.69 -12.23
C HIS A 16 3.19 -17.73 -11.41
N SER A 17 4.51 -17.89 -11.59
CA SER A 17 5.31 -18.80 -10.74
C SER A 17 5.66 -18.18 -9.39
N ILE A 18 5.46 -16.88 -9.22
CA ILE A 18 5.73 -16.14 -7.98
C ILE A 18 4.42 -15.98 -7.21
N SER A 19 4.47 -16.24 -5.89
CA SER A 19 3.28 -16.08 -5.03
C SER A 19 2.80 -14.63 -5.04
N GLN A 20 1.48 -14.44 -4.98
CA GLN A 20 0.87 -13.10 -4.98
C GLN A 20 1.38 -12.22 -3.83
N LEU A 21 1.68 -12.82 -2.67
CA LEU A 21 2.27 -12.12 -1.53
C LEU A 21 3.64 -11.53 -1.87
N ILE A 22 4.54 -12.32 -2.48
CA ILE A 22 5.88 -11.86 -2.86
C ILE A 22 5.77 -10.75 -3.92
N ARG A 23 4.88 -10.90 -4.90
CA ARG A 23 4.63 -9.85 -5.90
C ARG A 23 4.10 -8.57 -5.25
N PHE A 24 3.15 -8.69 -4.33
CA PHE A 24 2.60 -7.54 -3.60
C PHE A 24 3.67 -6.79 -2.81
N LEU A 25 4.54 -7.52 -2.09
CA LEU A 25 5.66 -6.94 -1.35
C LEU A 25 6.66 -6.25 -2.26
N ALA A 26 7.12 -6.93 -3.32
CA ALA A 26 8.09 -6.39 -4.26
C ALA A 26 7.56 -5.11 -4.94
N ILE A 27 6.30 -5.13 -5.39
CA ILE A 27 5.66 -3.98 -6.02
C ILE A 27 5.36 -2.89 -5.01
N GLY A 28 5.04 -3.23 -3.75
CA GLY A 28 4.95 -2.27 -2.66
C GLY A 28 6.26 -1.50 -2.47
N VAL A 29 7.40 -2.19 -2.43
CA VAL A 29 8.73 -1.56 -2.32
C VAL A 29 9.02 -0.68 -3.53
N VAL A 30 8.82 -1.19 -4.74
CA VAL A 30 9.03 -0.41 -5.98
C VAL A 30 8.13 0.83 -6.00
N SER A 31 6.86 0.68 -5.66
CA SER A 31 5.91 1.78 -5.60
C SER A 31 6.32 2.82 -4.56
N GLN A 32 6.77 2.39 -3.38
CA GLN A 32 7.26 3.31 -2.35
C GLN A 32 8.50 4.09 -2.80
N VAL A 33 9.47 3.44 -3.44
CA VAL A 33 10.66 4.11 -3.97
C VAL A 33 10.28 5.13 -5.04
N LEU A 34 9.40 4.74 -5.99
CA LEU A 34 8.91 5.66 -7.03
C LEU A 34 8.16 6.85 -6.43
N PHE A 35 7.32 6.59 -5.42
CA PHE A 35 6.59 7.63 -4.71
C PHE A 35 7.55 8.61 -4.03
N MET A 36 8.51 8.11 -3.25
CA MET A 36 9.46 8.94 -2.53
C MET A 36 10.35 9.75 -3.48
N MET A 37 10.84 9.15 -4.57
CA MET A 37 11.60 9.89 -5.58
C MET A 37 10.76 11.00 -6.23
N GLY A 38 9.53 10.69 -6.65
CA GLY A 38 8.66 11.67 -7.29
C GLY A 38 8.18 12.77 -6.35
N TYR A 39 7.89 12.43 -5.08
CA TYR A 39 7.56 13.41 -4.06
C TYR A 39 8.74 14.33 -3.77
N ASN A 40 9.94 13.79 -3.53
CA ASN A 40 11.14 14.60 -3.29
C ASN A 40 11.46 15.51 -4.47
N PHE A 41 11.33 15.01 -5.70
CA PHE A 41 11.48 15.84 -6.90
C PHE A 41 10.44 16.98 -6.95
N SER A 42 9.18 16.67 -6.62
CA SER A 42 8.10 17.66 -6.56
C SER A 42 8.38 18.70 -5.47
N ALA A 43 8.80 18.28 -4.28
CA ALA A 43 9.15 19.16 -3.17
C ALA A 43 10.28 20.12 -3.57
N LEU A 44 11.37 19.59 -4.15
CA LEU A 44 12.48 20.41 -4.65
C LEU A 44 12.08 21.44 -5.72
N THR A 45 11.03 21.14 -6.49
CA THR A 45 10.54 22.02 -7.56
C THR A 45 9.55 23.06 -7.06
N PHE A 46 8.64 22.68 -6.16
CA PHE A 46 7.48 23.49 -5.77
C PHE A 46 7.61 24.16 -4.41
N GLU A 47 8.41 23.66 -3.46
CA GLU A 47 8.67 24.35 -2.19
C GLU A 47 9.31 25.73 -2.40
N PRO A 48 10.32 25.89 -3.30
CA PRO A 48 10.89 27.22 -3.59
C PRO A 48 9.89 28.22 -4.19
N LEU A 49 8.77 27.72 -4.75
CA LEU A 49 7.69 28.54 -5.29
C LEU A 49 6.66 28.96 -4.22
N GLY A 50 6.88 28.58 -2.96
CA GLY A 50 6.03 28.96 -1.82
C GLY A 50 4.88 28.00 -1.52
N TYR A 51 4.80 26.85 -2.19
CA TYR A 51 3.80 25.84 -1.87
C TYR A 51 4.18 25.08 -0.59
N SER A 52 3.20 24.85 0.29
CA SER A 52 3.46 24.07 1.51
C SER A 52 3.75 22.60 1.16
N PRO A 53 4.61 21.91 1.92
CA PRO A 53 4.91 20.48 1.70
C PRO A 53 3.64 19.61 1.69
N SER A 54 2.67 19.94 2.55
CA SER A 54 1.38 19.24 2.62
C SER A 54 0.56 19.36 1.33
N THR A 55 0.58 20.52 0.68
CA THR A 55 -0.12 20.77 -0.59
C THR A 55 0.56 20.00 -1.72
N ILE A 56 1.89 20.03 -1.77
CA ILE A 56 2.69 19.29 -2.76
C ILE A 56 2.44 17.80 -2.61
N TYR A 57 2.47 17.29 -1.37
CA TYR A 57 2.19 15.90 -1.05
C TYR A 57 0.79 15.50 -1.52
N ALA A 58 -0.25 16.26 -1.16
CA ALA A 58 -1.63 15.93 -1.52
C ALA A 58 -1.85 15.92 -3.05
N ALA A 59 -1.29 16.90 -3.76
CA ALA A 59 -1.37 16.98 -5.22
C ALA A 59 -0.63 15.80 -5.87
N PHE A 60 0.62 15.56 -5.46
CA PHE A 60 1.43 14.46 -5.98
C PHE A 60 0.78 13.11 -5.70
N TYR A 61 0.29 12.88 -4.48
CA TYR A 61 -0.39 11.65 -4.09
C TYR A 61 -1.64 11.39 -4.93
N THR A 62 -2.46 12.42 -5.16
CA THR A 62 -3.65 12.33 -6.01
C THR A 62 -3.31 11.89 -7.44
N LEU A 63 -2.22 12.42 -8.01
CA LEU A 63 -1.71 12.02 -9.32
C LEU A 63 -1.05 10.64 -9.32
N TYR A 64 -0.51 10.22 -8.17
CA TYR A 64 0.17 8.93 -8.02
C TYR A 64 -0.81 7.77 -7.82
N ILE A 65 -2.01 7.98 -7.26
CA ILE A 65 -3.01 6.91 -7.04
C ILE A 65 -3.25 6.07 -8.31
N PRO A 66 -3.52 6.65 -9.50
CA PRO A 66 -3.66 5.88 -10.74
C PRO A 66 -2.40 5.10 -11.12
N VAL A 67 -1.20 5.65 -10.88
CA VAL A 67 0.09 5.03 -11.21
C VAL A 67 0.35 3.84 -10.29
N GLY A 68 0.15 4.00 -8.98
CA GLY A 68 0.26 2.93 -8.01
C GLY A 68 -0.72 1.79 -8.29
N HIS A 69 -1.97 2.11 -8.62
CA HIS A 69 -2.98 1.12 -9.02
C HIS A 69 -2.59 0.38 -10.30
N LEU A 70 -2.06 1.10 -11.29
CA LEU A 70 -1.56 0.51 -12.53
C LEU A 70 -0.47 -0.53 -12.25
N LEU A 71 0.51 -0.21 -11.40
CA LEU A 71 1.56 -1.15 -11.00
C LEU A 71 0.98 -2.39 -10.31
N GLN A 72 0.01 -2.22 -9.41
CA GLN A 72 -0.65 -3.34 -8.74
C GLN A 72 -1.42 -4.23 -9.72
N CYS A 73 -2.14 -3.65 -10.68
CA CYS A 73 -2.83 -4.40 -11.72
C CYS A 73 -1.86 -5.17 -12.62
N LEU A 74 -0.78 -4.54 -13.08
CA LEU A 74 0.16 -5.18 -14.02
C LEU A 74 0.93 -6.34 -13.39
N PHE A 75 1.30 -6.21 -12.12
CA PHE A 75 2.25 -7.13 -11.50
C PHE A 75 1.65 -8.04 -10.42
N VAL A 76 0.49 -7.71 -9.85
CA VAL A 76 -0.02 -8.41 -8.67
C VAL A 76 -1.41 -8.99 -8.89
N ILE A 77 -2.38 -8.13 -9.18
CA ILE A 77 -3.82 -8.46 -9.18
C ILE A 77 -4.30 -8.90 -10.56
N GLY A 78 -3.62 -8.46 -11.63
CA GLY A 78 -4.03 -8.66 -13.01
C GLY A 78 -4.83 -7.48 -13.56
N TRP A 79 -4.82 -7.35 -14.88
CA TRP A 79 -5.55 -6.30 -15.57
C TRP A 79 -7.08 -6.49 -15.43
N PRO A 80 -7.81 -5.53 -14.86
CA PRO A 80 -9.26 -5.62 -14.72
C PRO A 80 -9.96 -5.39 -16.07
N GLU A 81 -11.12 -6.00 -16.28
CA GLU A 81 -11.95 -5.75 -17.47
C GLU A 81 -12.38 -4.28 -17.59
N LYS A 82 -12.67 -3.65 -16.44
CA LYS A 82 -13.04 -2.25 -16.34
C LYS A 82 -12.08 -1.55 -15.38
N TYR A 83 -11.06 -0.88 -15.93
CA TYR A 83 -10.02 -0.22 -15.15
C TYR A 83 -10.54 0.89 -14.24
N LEU A 84 -11.37 1.80 -14.77
CA LEU A 84 -11.82 2.97 -14.01
C LEU A 84 -12.67 2.60 -12.77
N PRO A 85 -13.66 1.68 -12.85
CA PRO A 85 -14.34 1.18 -11.65
C PRO A 85 -13.42 0.49 -10.65
N SER A 86 -12.45 -0.29 -11.12
CA SER A 86 -11.45 -0.95 -10.27
C SER A 86 -10.60 0.08 -9.52
N LEU A 87 -10.13 1.13 -10.21
CA LEU A 87 -9.38 2.23 -9.62
C LEU A 87 -10.21 2.94 -8.54
N MET A 88 -11.46 3.30 -8.85
CA MET A 88 -12.33 3.99 -7.89
C MET A 88 -12.67 3.13 -6.67
N SER A 89 -12.76 1.81 -6.83
CA SER A 89 -12.95 0.88 -5.71
C SER A 89 -11.72 0.77 -4.81
N ASN A 90 -10.51 0.97 -5.35
CA ASN A 90 -9.26 0.90 -4.61
C ASN A 90 -8.79 2.28 -4.10
N ALA A 91 -9.31 3.38 -4.64
CA ALA A 91 -8.96 4.74 -4.20
C ALA A 91 -9.17 5.00 -2.69
N PRO A 92 -10.26 4.54 -2.04
CA PRO A 92 -10.43 4.65 -0.60
C PRO A 92 -9.34 3.94 0.21
N ILE A 93 -8.72 2.88 -0.34
CA ILE A 93 -7.63 2.16 0.32
C ILE A 93 -6.40 3.08 0.42
N GLY A 94 -6.04 3.74 -0.68
CA GLY A 94 -4.94 4.72 -0.69
C GLY A 94 -5.20 5.90 0.26
N LEU A 95 -6.39 6.48 0.20
CA LEU A 95 -6.76 7.61 1.06
C LEU A 95 -6.76 7.24 2.57
N SER A 96 -7.27 6.06 2.92
CA SER A 96 -7.25 5.59 4.31
C SER A 96 -5.83 5.25 4.78
N ALA A 97 -4.99 4.67 3.92
CA ALA A 97 -3.59 4.44 4.21
C ALA A 97 -2.83 5.76 4.45
N MET A 98 -3.11 6.80 3.65
CA MET A 98 -2.58 8.14 3.87
C MET A 98 -3.01 8.69 5.23
N ALA A 99 -4.30 8.65 5.55
CA ALA A 99 -4.80 9.15 6.83
C ALA A 99 -4.18 8.44 8.03
N ILE A 100 -4.06 7.10 7.97
CA ILE A 100 -3.41 6.30 8.99
C ILE A 100 -1.92 6.65 9.08
N GLY A 101 -1.24 6.78 7.93
CA GLY A 101 0.17 7.14 7.88
C GLY A 101 0.43 8.49 8.52
N THR A 102 -0.33 9.53 8.15
CA THR A 102 -0.23 10.87 8.74
C THR A 102 -0.50 10.86 10.25
N ALA A 103 -1.54 10.17 10.69
CA ALA A 103 -1.86 10.07 12.11
C ALA A 103 -0.75 9.36 12.90
N LEU A 104 -0.20 8.28 12.34
CA LEU A 104 0.84 7.49 12.98
C LEU A 104 2.18 8.24 13.01
N THR A 105 2.58 8.91 11.92
CA THR A 105 3.75 9.80 11.92
C THR A 105 3.61 10.88 12.98
N GLY A 106 2.45 11.54 13.06
CA GLY A 106 2.20 12.57 14.08
C GLY A 106 2.25 12.01 15.50
N PHE A 107 1.76 10.80 15.73
CA PHE A 107 1.84 10.13 17.02
C PHE A 107 3.29 9.77 17.39
N LEU A 108 4.03 9.13 16.48
CA LEU A 108 5.42 8.71 16.71
C LEU A 108 6.36 9.90 16.95
N SER A 109 6.14 11.01 16.23
CA SER A 109 6.85 12.26 16.44
C SER A 109 6.58 12.84 17.84
N ARG A 110 5.31 12.86 18.29
CA ARG A 110 4.95 13.37 19.63
C ARG A 110 5.54 12.57 20.78
N VAL A 111 5.68 11.25 20.63
CA VAL A 111 6.26 10.40 21.68
C VAL A 111 7.79 10.33 21.60
N GLY A 112 8.43 11.04 20.66
CA GLY A 112 9.87 11.00 20.47
C GLY A 112 10.38 9.60 20.13
N PHE A 113 9.60 8.84 19.34
CA PHE A 113 9.85 7.42 19.11
C PHE A 113 11.25 7.16 18.54
N ASP A 114 11.71 7.98 17.59
CA ASP A 114 13.03 7.82 16.98
C ASP A 114 14.15 7.98 18.02
N SER A 115 14.05 8.96 18.91
CA SER A 115 15.01 9.15 20.01
C SER A 115 14.99 7.97 20.98
N ALA A 116 13.79 7.50 21.36
CA ALA A 116 13.65 6.35 22.24
C ALA A 116 14.18 5.05 21.61
N ALA A 117 13.99 4.86 20.31
CA ALA A 117 14.50 3.72 19.56
C ALA A 117 16.03 3.76 19.44
N GLU A 118 16.61 4.93 19.14
CA GLU A 118 18.06 5.11 19.14
C GLU A 118 18.67 4.82 20.52
N ASP A 119 18.10 5.38 21.59
CA ASP A 119 18.57 5.15 22.95
C ASP A 119 18.47 3.68 23.35
N TRP A 120 17.38 3.00 22.96
CA TRP A 120 17.23 1.58 23.19
C TRP A 120 18.27 0.75 22.43
N ILE A 121 18.51 1.01 21.14
CA ILE A 121 19.52 0.31 20.33
C ILE A 121 20.93 0.54 20.91
N ARG A 122 21.24 1.78 21.30
CA ARG A 122 22.50 2.13 21.96
C ARG A 122 22.66 1.36 23.29
N SER A 123 21.60 1.25 24.09
CA SER A 123 21.63 0.55 25.38
C SER A 123 21.71 -0.98 25.27
N SER A 124 21.22 -1.56 24.17
CA SER A 124 21.04 -3.02 24.03
C SER A 124 22.10 -3.70 23.15
N ILE A 125 22.69 -3.00 22.17
CA ILE A 125 23.56 -3.64 21.17
C ILE A 125 25.03 -3.18 21.26
N PHE A 126 25.34 -1.96 21.69
CA PHE A 126 26.74 -1.47 21.73
C PHE A 126 27.03 -0.58 22.94
N GLY A 127 27.70 -1.15 23.95
CA GLY A 127 28.30 -0.40 25.07
C GLY A 127 29.56 0.40 24.67
N THR A 128 29.49 1.18 23.59
CA THR A 128 30.64 1.96 23.09
C THR A 128 30.35 3.45 23.24
N GLU A 129 30.96 4.07 24.26
CA GLU A 129 31.12 5.51 24.30
C GLU A 129 32.02 5.98 23.15
N ARG A 130 31.53 6.98 22.40
CA ARG A 130 32.19 8.23 21.95
C ARG A 130 32.17 8.55 20.45
N ARG A 131 31.86 9.85 20.26
CA ARG A 131 32.26 10.82 19.23
C ARG A 131 31.45 10.86 17.92
N GLY A 132 30.56 11.85 17.90
CA GLY A 132 30.64 12.95 16.93
C GLY A 132 29.87 12.75 15.63
N HIS A 133 28.99 13.71 15.35
CA HIS A 133 28.25 13.89 14.11
C HIS A 133 27.21 12.82 13.75
N MET A 134 25.95 13.09 14.09
CA MET A 134 24.99 13.55 13.08
C MET A 134 23.81 14.22 13.77
N GLU A 135 23.85 15.54 13.76
CA GLU A 135 22.69 16.41 13.90
C GLU A 135 21.84 16.25 12.63
N LYS A 136 21.14 15.13 12.55
CA LYS A 136 19.99 14.94 11.68
C LYS A 136 18.98 14.24 12.56
N ASP A 137 17.97 14.97 13.01
CA ASP A 137 16.74 14.43 13.55
C ASP A 137 16.19 13.41 12.54
N GLY A 138 16.58 12.15 12.71
CA GLY A 138 16.37 11.12 11.72
C GLY A 138 15.04 10.44 12.00
N GLU A 139 13.99 10.80 11.26
CA GLU A 139 12.68 10.13 11.29
C GLU A 139 12.71 8.71 10.68
N PHE A 140 13.84 8.01 10.76
CA PHE A 140 14.08 6.78 10.03
C PHE A 140 13.28 5.60 10.60
N TYR A 141 13.26 5.44 11.93
CA TYR A 141 12.57 4.32 12.57
C TYR A 141 11.06 4.52 12.52
N SER A 142 10.59 5.75 12.77
CA SER A 142 9.18 6.11 12.62
C SER A 142 8.70 5.92 11.17
N SER A 143 9.51 6.29 10.17
CA SER A 143 9.21 6.03 8.75
C SER A 143 9.07 4.53 8.46
N LEU A 144 9.96 3.68 9.00
CA LEU A 144 9.88 2.22 8.81
C LEU A 144 8.59 1.63 9.41
N VAL A 145 8.22 2.07 10.61
CA VAL A 145 6.98 1.65 11.29
C VAL A 145 5.76 2.07 10.49
N VAL A 146 5.72 3.34 10.04
CA VAL A 146 4.62 3.89 9.24
C VAL A 146 4.49 3.15 7.92
N MET A 147 5.60 2.88 7.22
CA MET A 147 5.61 2.12 5.97
C MET A 147 5.07 0.70 6.17
N THR A 148 5.45 0.04 7.26
CA THR A 148 4.99 -1.32 7.58
C THR A 148 3.49 -1.32 7.89
N ALA A 149 3.02 -0.43 8.77
CA ALA A 149 1.61 -0.36 9.16
C ALA A 149 0.70 -0.02 7.97
N THR A 150 1.07 0.98 7.17
CA THR A 150 0.30 1.37 5.97
C THR A 150 0.36 0.29 4.89
N GLY A 151 1.50 -0.40 4.72
CA GLY A 151 1.62 -1.54 3.82
C GLY A 151 0.72 -2.71 4.19
N VAL A 152 0.68 -3.09 5.47
CA VAL A 152 -0.23 -4.13 5.99
C VAL A 152 -1.69 -3.72 5.78
N TRP A 153 -2.04 -2.47 6.07
CA TRP A 153 -3.39 -1.94 5.85
C TRP A 153 -3.81 -2.05 4.38
N CYS A 154 -2.96 -1.57 3.46
CA CYS A 154 -3.21 -1.64 2.02
C CYS A 154 -3.39 -3.08 1.54
N TYR A 155 -2.59 -4.02 2.06
CA TYR A 155 -2.70 -5.44 1.72
C TYR A 155 -4.05 -6.03 2.16
N VAL A 156 -4.40 -5.86 3.45
CA VAL A 156 -5.65 -6.40 4.01
C VAL A 156 -6.86 -5.83 3.30
N MET A 157 -6.88 -4.52 3.07
CA MET A 157 -7.99 -3.86 2.38
C MET A 157 -8.06 -4.24 0.91
N SER A 158 -6.92 -4.43 0.23
CA SER A 158 -6.90 -4.90 -1.16
C SER A 158 -7.45 -6.32 -1.26
N LEU A 159 -7.13 -7.21 -0.31
CA LEU A 159 -7.74 -8.53 -0.25
C LEU A 159 -9.25 -8.46 -0.02
N TYR A 160 -9.72 -7.60 0.89
CA TYR A 160 -11.14 -7.46 1.19
C TYR A 160 -11.94 -6.92 0.00
N VAL A 161 -11.44 -5.87 -0.66
CA VAL A 161 -12.12 -5.21 -1.77
C VAL A 161 -12.06 -6.03 -3.06
N ASN A 162 -10.96 -6.74 -3.29
CA ASN A 162 -10.77 -7.55 -4.50
C ASN A 162 -11.06 -9.04 -4.28
N ALA A 163 -11.59 -9.44 -3.12
CA ALA A 163 -12.08 -10.79 -2.90
C ALA A 163 -13.22 -11.08 -3.90
N VAL A 164 -13.06 -12.14 -4.69
CA VAL A 164 -14.14 -12.64 -5.54
C VAL A 164 -15.30 -13.01 -4.62
N PRO A 165 -16.53 -12.49 -4.83
CA PRO A 165 -17.67 -12.92 -4.04
C PRO A 165 -17.79 -14.44 -4.17
N ALA A 166 -17.75 -15.14 -3.04
CA ALA A 166 -17.97 -16.58 -3.01
C ALA A 166 -19.21 -16.88 -3.86
N PRO A 167 -19.17 -17.88 -4.76
CA PRO A 167 -20.36 -18.23 -5.52
C PRO A 167 -21.45 -18.52 -4.51
N VAL A 168 -22.43 -17.62 -4.43
CA VAL A 168 -23.67 -17.87 -3.72
C VAL A 168 -24.18 -19.14 -4.39
N ALA A 169 -24.07 -20.25 -3.67
CA ALA A 169 -24.68 -21.50 -4.09
C ALA A 169 -26.12 -21.12 -4.40
N LYS A 170 -26.46 -21.09 -5.69
CA LYS A 170 -27.85 -20.93 -6.10
C LYS A 170 -28.54 -22.08 -5.40
N ALA A 171 -29.28 -21.78 -4.35
CA ALA A 171 -30.29 -22.66 -3.84
C ALA A 171 -31.31 -22.79 -4.98
N THR A 172 -31.03 -23.70 -5.91
CA THR A 172 -32.04 -24.32 -6.73
C THR A 172 -32.93 -25.06 -5.74
N ALA A 173 -33.88 -24.34 -5.15
CA ALA A 173 -35.14 -24.91 -4.73
C ALA A 173 -35.84 -25.34 -6.02
N GLU A 174 -35.40 -26.47 -6.56
CA GLU A 174 -36.18 -27.28 -7.47
C GLU A 174 -37.42 -27.69 -6.66
N LYS A 175 -38.50 -26.93 -6.82
CA LYS A 175 -39.82 -27.36 -6.38
C LYS A 175 -40.14 -28.60 -7.19
N ASP A 176 -39.98 -29.75 -6.56
CA ASP A 176 -40.48 -31.04 -7.01
C ASP A 176 -42.00 -30.93 -7.27
N PRO A 177 -42.47 -31.00 -8.53
CA PRO A 177 -43.89 -30.89 -8.85
C PRO A 177 -44.70 -32.15 -8.50
N ALA A 178 -44.10 -33.18 -7.89
CA ALA A 178 -44.78 -34.46 -7.62
C ALA A 178 -45.41 -34.58 -6.22
N LYS A 179 -45.50 -33.51 -5.42
CA LYS A 179 -46.09 -33.55 -4.06
C LYS A 179 -47.45 -32.85 -3.90
N GLU A 180 -48.09 -32.46 -4.99
CA GLU A 180 -49.49 -32.00 -5.00
C GLU A 180 -50.36 -32.95 -5.83
N LEU A 181 -50.57 -34.17 -5.32
CA LEU A 181 -51.71 -35.03 -5.66
C LEU A 181 -52.22 -35.73 -4.40
#